data_AF-A0A8F5BUV7-F1
#
_entry.id   AF-A0A8F5BUV7-F1
#
_cell.length_a   1.000
_cell.length_b   1.000
_cell.length_c   1.000
_cell.angle_alpha   90.00
_cell.angle_beta   90.00
_cell.angle_gamma   90.00
#
_symmetry.space_group_name_H-M   'P 1'
#
loop_
_entity.id
_entity.type
_entity.pdbx_description
1 polymer ?
#
loop_
_entity_poly.entity_id
_entity_poly.type
_entity_poly.pdbx_seq_one_letter_code
_entity_poly.pdbx_strand_id
1 'polypeptide(L)'
;MNCDLACDEEKVIYKAKEILNGLRQLFGYFDNSLVKEIKVESPIIISYSSIIRGNYDYDSKTVTVNCINGIICVKTLIHEIIHSNGKYIYIKDRRTPMYIEGLTEFFTLYYLKKKLSYCLDHRFTDEICKINKDYEIYTTFWGNLALVVGINNLWDYYVRGEPNIDDLIKNDVFIAFSKIEKMYKIKVKDLVDVISELQ
;
A
#
# COMPACT_ATOMS: atom_id res chain seq x y z
N MET A 1 -3.44 -12.83 -18.12
CA MET A 1 -2.70 -11.78 -17.40
C MET A 1 -2.62 -12.23 -15.96
N ASN A 2 -1.41 -12.31 -15.40
CA ASN A 2 -1.19 -12.96 -14.10
C ASN A 2 -1.00 -11.90 -13.00
N CYS A 3 -1.51 -12.19 -11.81
CA CYS A 3 -1.37 -11.37 -10.59
C CYS A 3 -0.21 -11.83 -9.70
N ASP A 4 0.43 -12.90 -10.17
CA ASP A 4 1.59 -13.59 -9.66
C ASP A 4 2.69 -13.57 -10.75
N LEU A 5 3.93 -13.52 -10.30
CA LEU A 5 5.12 -13.64 -11.12
C LEU A 5 5.86 -14.91 -10.73
N ALA A 6 6.51 -15.55 -11.69
CA ALA A 6 7.52 -16.56 -11.37
C ALA A 6 8.65 -15.92 -10.56
N CYS A 7 9.30 -16.71 -9.70
CA CYS A 7 10.49 -16.28 -8.96
C CYS A 7 11.71 -16.13 -9.88
N ASP A 8 11.69 -15.07 -10.66
CA ASP A 8 12.61 -14.74 -11.73
C ASP A 8 12.85 -13.23 -11.66
N GLU A 9 14.07 -12.85 -11.31
CA GLU A 9 14.42 -11.45 -11.05
C GLU A 9 14.24 -10.57 -12.29
N GLU A 10 14.55 -11.07 -13.50
CA GLU A 10 14.37 -10.31 -14.74
C GLU A 10 12.89 -10.00 -14.99
N LYS A 11 12.00 -10.97 -14.75
CA LYS A 11 10.54 -10.77 -14.88
C LYS A 11 10.00 -9.80 -13.84
N VAL A 12 10.51 -9.87 -12.60
CA VAL A 12 10.13 -8.93 -11.52
C VAL A 12 10.58 -7.52 -11.86
N ILE A 13 11.83 -7.34 -12.30
CA ILE A 13 12.36 -6.04 -12.72
C ILE A 13 11.55 -5.47 -13.88
N TYR A 14 11.21 -6.30 -14.88
CA TYR A 14 10.37 -5.87 -15.99
C TYR A 14 9.01 -5.38 -15.49
N LYS A 15 8.34 -6.17 -14.63
CA LYS A 15 7.04 -5.81 -14.08
C LYS A 15 7.10 -4.53 -13.23
N ALA A 16 8.16 -4.37 -12.45
CA ALA A 16 8.36 -3.19 -11.63
C ALA A 16 8.52 -1.92 -12.46
N LYS A 17 9.19 -1.98 -13.63
CA LYS A 17 9.28 -0.82 -14.55
C LYS A 17 7.89 -0.40 -15.04
N GLU A 18 7.01 -1.35 -15.34
CA GLU A 18 5.61 -1.04 -15.67
C GLU A 18 4.89 -0.37 -14.50
N ILE A 19 5.08 -0.90 -13.28
CA ILE A 19 4.46 -0.38 -12.05
C ILE A 19 4.93 1.04 -11.74
N LEU A 20 6.24 1.30 -11.76
CA LEU A 20 6.83 2.62 -11.52
C LEU A 20 6.26 3.67 -12.49
N ASN A 21 6.18 3.32 -13.78
CA ASN A 21 5.57 4.19 -14.78
C ASN A 21 4.08 4.43 -14.52
N GLY A 22 3.34 3.39 -14.14
CA GLY A 22 1.93 3.50 -13.80
C GLY A 22 1.68 4.37 -12.58
N LEU A 23 2.50 4.24 -11.53
CA LEU A 23 2.42 5.02 -10.29
C LEU A 23 2.68 6.49 -10.56
N ARG A 24 3.71 6.80 -11.35
CA ARG A 24 4.02 8.17 -11.78
C ARG A 24 2.88 8.84 -12.56
N GLN A 25 2.09 8.08 -13.30
CA GLN A 25 0.91 8.60 -14.01
C GLN A 25 -0.27 8.88 -13.06
N LEU A 26 -0.38 8.16 -11.95
CA LEU A 26 -1.52 8.25 -11.02
C LEU A 26 -1.28 9.24 -9.89
N PHE A 27 -0.04 9.30 -9.41
CA PHE A 27 0.32 10.04 -8.21
C PHE A 27 1.32 11.13 -8.54
N GLY A 28 0.91 12.39 -8.33
CA GLY A 28 1.78 13.55 -8.49
C GLY A 28 3.01 13.43 -7.59
N TYR A 29 4.16 13.92 -8.04
CA TYR A 29 5.41 13.90 -7.26
C TYR A 29 5.96 12.51 -6.91
N PHE A 30 5.44 11.42 -7.50
CA PHE A 30 6.07 10.11 -7.37
C PHE A 30 7.48 10.14 -7.97
N ASP A 31 8.48 9.82 -7.18
CA ASP A 31 9.89 9.83 -7.55
C ASP A 31 10.43 8.40 -7.75
N ASN A 32 10.60 8.01 -9.01
CA ASN A 32 11.18 6.72 -9.38
C ASN A 32 12.65 6.58 -8.92
N SER A 33 13.37 7.70 -8.68
CA SER A 33 14.78 7.66 -8.23
C SER A 33 14.94 7.16 -6.79
N LEU A 34 13.82 7.00 -6.08
CA LEU A 34 13.77 6.36 -4.78
C LEU A 34 13.81 4.84 -4.87
N VAL A 35 13.62 4.23 -6.04
CA VAL A 35 13.85 2.79 -6.24
C VAL A 35 15.07 2.59 -7.12
N LYS A 36 16.20 2.21 -6.51
CA LYS A 36 17.47 1.99 -7.24
C LYS A 36 17.63 0.55 -7.71
N GLU A 37 17.24 -0.40 -6.88
CA GLU A 37 17.47 -1.82 -7.10
C GLU A 37 16.22 -2.61 -6.73
N ILE A 38 16.00 -3.73 -7.42
CA ILE A 38 14.91 -4.66 -7.14
C ILE A 38 15.50 -6.06 -7.06
N LYS A 39 15.26 -6.74 -5.95
CA LYS A 39 15.79 -8.07 -5.66
C LYS A 39 14.68 -9.08 -5.46
N VAL A 40 14.96 -10.30 -5.90
CA VAL A 40 14.15 -11.46 -5.57
C VAL A 40 14.91 -12.33 -4.59
N GLU A 41 14.33 -12.55 -3.42
CA GLU A 41 14.96 -13.36 -2.37
C GLU A 41 14.12 -14.59 -2.00
N SER A 42 14.77 -15.54 -1.35
CA SER A 42 14.11 -16.68 -0.72
C SER A 42 13.21 -16.20 0.44
N PRO A 43 12.12 -16.92 0.75
CA PRO A 43 11.17 -16.45 1.74
C PRO A 43 11.76 -16.49 3.15
N ILE A 44 11.65 -15.37 3.86
CA ILE A 44 12.01 -15.28 5.27
C ILE A 44 10.80 -15.70 6.11
N ILE A 45 10.89 -16.88 6.71
CA ILE A 45 9.87 -17.44 7.61
C ILE A 45 10.17 -16.94 9.02
N ILE A 46 9.34 -16.04 9.56
CA ILE A 46 9.50 -15.52 10.94
C ILE A 46 8.87 -16.50 11.95
N SER A 47 7.73 -17.10 11.61
CA SER A 47 7.05 -18.10 12.43
C SER A 47 6.17 -19.01 11.57
N TYR A 48 5.56 -20.04 12.17
CA TYR A 48 4.61 -20.94 11.50
C TYR A 48 3.44 -20.20 10.81
N SER A 49 3.15 -18.95 11.18
CA SER A 49 2.03 -18.17 10.65
C SER A 49 2.41 -16.79 10.09
N SER A 50 3.70 -16.42 10.04
CA SER A 50 4.14 -15.12 9.52
C SER A 50 5.32 -15.23 8.56
N ILE A 51 5.09 -14.75 7.33
CA ILE A 51 6.07 -14.72 6.24
C ILE A 51 6.23 -13.26 5.82
N ILE A 52 7.46 -12.75 5.78
CA ILE A 52 7.74 -11.47 5.13
C ILE A 52 7.63 -11.69 3.63
N ARG A 53 6.77 -10.91 2.97
CA ARG A 53 6.54 -11.04 1.52
C ARG A 53 7.40 -10.07 0.71
N GLY A 54 7.78 -8.96 1.32
CA GLY A 54 8.69 -7.98 0.75
C GLY A 54 9.11 -6.98 1.80
N ASN A 55 10.06 -6.13 1.41
CA ASN A 55 10.45 -4.96 2.16
C ASN A 55 11.03 -3.92 1.20
N TYR A 56 11.02 -2.67 1.63
CA TYR A 56 11.82 -1.62 1.02
C TYR A 56 12.84 -1.10 2.03
N ASP A 57 14.12 -1.14 1.64
CA ASP A 57 15.24 -0.60 2.40
C ASP A 57 15.48 0.86 1.98
N TYR A 58 15.26 1.78 2.92
CA TYR A 58 15.38 3.21 2.72
C TYR A 58 16.82 3.70 2.54
N ASP A 59 17.80 3.01 3.13
CA ASP A 59 19.21 3.39 3.05
C ASP A 59 19.80 2.99 1.69
N SER A 60 19.57 1.74 1.29
CA SER A 60 20.05 1.22 0.01
C SER A 60 19.14 1.57 -1.18
N LYS A 61 17.89 1.99 -0.92
CA LYS A 61 16.84 2.22 -1.91
C LYS A 61 16.50 0.96 -2.71
N THR A 62 16.46 -0.18 -2.01
CA THR A 62 16.24 -1.51 -2.60
C THR A 62 14.85 -2.01 -2.27
N VAL A 63 14.10 -2.44 -3.27
CA VAL A 63 12.87 -3.21 -3.09
C VAL A 63 13.22 -4.70 -3.13
N THR A 64 12.97 -5.41 -2.04
CA THR A 64 13.11 -6.86 -1.99
C THR A 64 11.72 -7.49 -1.96
N VAL A 65 11.48 -8.47 -2.83
CA VAL A 65 10.27 -9.31 -2.79
C VAL A 65 10.67 -10.78 -2.64
N ASN A 66 9.94 -11.47 -1.77
CA ASN A 66 10.26 -12.83 -1.37
C ASN A 66 9.46 -13.83 -2.20
N CYS A 67 10.17 -14.81 -2.76
CA CYS A 67 9.61 -15.94 -3.48
C CYS A 67 8.90 -16.89 -2.52
N ILE A 68 7.58 -17.05 -2.63
CA ILE A 68 6.81 -17.96 -1.77
C ILE A 68 6.21 -19.04 -2.67
N ASN A 69 6.56 -20.30 -2.44
CA ASN A 69 6.07 -21.43 -3.24
C ASN A 69 6.30 -21.26 -4.75
N GLY A 70 7.43 -20.67 -5.14
CA GLY A 70 7.77 -20.45 -6.55
C GLY A 70 7.05 -19.27 -7.22
N ILE A 71 6.27 -18.48 -6.45
CA ILE A 71 5.58 -17.31 -6.96
C ILE A 71 5.87 -16.04 -6.13
N ILE A 72 5.69 -14.90 -6.77
CA ILE A 72 5.77 -13.56 -6.17
C ILE A 72 4.47 -12.83 -6.47
N CYS A 73 3.83 -12.26 -5.45
CA CYS A 73 2.61 -11.50 -5.67
C CYS A 73 2.93 -10.11 -6.26
N VAL A 74 2.28 -9.75 -7.37
CA VAL A 74 2.42 -8.42 -7.99
C VAL A 74 1.99 -7.30 -7.03
N LYS A 75 0.96 -7.55 -6.22
CA LYS A 75 0.50 -6.63 -5.18
C LYS A 75 1.63 -6.28 -4.20
N THR A 76 2.39 -7.28 -3.74
CA THR A 76 3.50 -7.05 -2.81
C THR A 76 4.57 -6.17 -3.44
N LEU A 77 4.92 -6.41 -4.71
CA LEU A 77 5.85 -5.55 -5.43
C LEU A 77 5.36 -4.09 -5.49
N ILE A 78 4.07 -3.88 -5.77
CA ILE A 78 3.47 -2.54 -5.78
C ILE A 78 3.55 -1.89 -4.39
N HIS A 79 3.20 -2.64 -3.33
CA HIS A 79 3.21 -2.18 -1.95
C HIS A 79 4.59 -1.67 -1.53
N GLU A 80 5.63 -2.47 -1.75
CA GLU A 80 7.01 -2.09 -1.39
C GLU A 80 7.53 -0.94 -2.26
N ILE A 81 7.13 -0.87 -3.54
CA ILE A 81 7.46 0.28 -4.39
C ILE A 81 6.79 1.55 -3.85
N ILE A 82 5.55 1.49 -3.38
CA ILE A 82 4.85 2.67 -2.83
C ILE A 82 5.56 3.17 -1.55
N HIS A 83 6.01 2.26 -0.69
CA HIS A 83 6.80 2.60 0.50
C HIS A 83 8.00 3.49 0.20
N SER A 84 8.62 3.35 -0.98
CA SER A 84 9.77 4.18 -1.38
C SER A 84 9.51 5.70 -1.35
N ASN A 85 8.25 6.12 -1.45
CA ASN A 85 7.86 7.53 -1.53
C ASN A 85 7.27 8.07 -0.22
N GLY A 86 6.99 7.23 0.78
CA GLY A 86 6.38 7.67 2.03
C GLY A 86 7.33 8.52 2.87
N LYS A 87 6.87 9.64 3.44
CA LYS A 87 7.68 10.53 4.32
C LYS A 87 7.91 9.94 5.72
N TYR A 88 7.06 9.01 6.14
CA TYR A 88 6.97 8.51 7.52
C TYR A 88 8.11 7.57 7.95
N ILE A 89 9.18 7.53 7.15
CA ILE A 89 10.46 6.81 7.32
C ILE A 89 11.10 7.02 8.71
N TYR A 90 10.83 8.16 9.36
CA TYR A 90 11.58 8.61 10.54
C TYR A 90 10.81 8.61 11.86
N ILE A 91 9.56 8.14 11.89
CA ILE A 91 8.76 8.20 13.13
C ILE A 91 8.95 6.92 13.97
N LYS A 92 9.79 7.02 15.00
CA LYS A 92 10.15 5.94 15.96
C LYS A 92 9.04 5.51 16.94
N ASP A 93 7.77 5.81 16.68
CA ASP A 93 6.65 5.38 17.55
C ASP A 93 6.02 4.10 17.01
N ARG A 94 5.97 3.04 17.82
CA ARG A 94 5.48 1.68 17.50
C ARG A 94 4.03 1.59 17.00
N ARG A 95 3.20 2.63 17.15
CA ARG A 95 1.82 2.66 16.59
C ARG A 95 1.72 3.26 15.19
N THR A 96 2.70 4.07 14.81
CA THR A 96 2.84 4.67 13.48
C THR A 96 2.97 3.63 12.34
N PRO A 97 3.65 2.48 12.53
CA PRO A 97 3.82 1.48 11.48
C PRO A 97 2.49 0.96 10.93
N MET A 98 1.55 0.51 11.76
CA MET A 98 0.32 -0.14 11.26
C MET A 98 -0.59 0.83 10.49
N TYR A 99 -0.61 2.07 10.93
CA TYR A 99 -1.39 3.12 10.30
C TYR A 99 -0.84 3.48 8.92
N ILE A 100 0.48 3.64 8.81
CA ILE A 100 1.15 3.93 7.53
C ILE A 100 1.12 2.69 6.60
N GLU A 101 1.29 1.48 7.12
CA GLU A 101 1.09 0.24 6.35
C GLU A 101 -0.32 0.17 5.77
N GLY A 102 -1.35 0.52 6.54
CA GLY A 102 -2.72 0.63 6.04
C GLY A 102 -2.89 1.68 4.94
N LEU A 103 -2.13 2.79 4.99
CA LEU A 103 -2.14 3.80 3.94
C LEU A 103 -1.46 3.30 2.66
N THR A 104 -0.29 2.70 2.80
CA THR A 104 0.44 2.05 1.70
C THR A 104 -0.42 0.98 1.02
N GLU A 105 -1.09 0.15 1.83
CA GLU A 105 -2.02 -0.86 1.36
C GLU A 105 -3.19 -0.22 0.60
N PHE A 106 -3.77 0.88 1.12
CA PHE A 106 -4.83 1.59 0.43
C PHE A 106 -4.40 2.10 -0.95
N PHE A 107 -3.23 2.73 -1.07
CA PHE A 107 -2.71 3.17 -2.37
C PHE A 107 -2.40 2.00 -3.30
N THR A 108 -1.92 0.88 -2.76
CA THR A 108 -1.72 -0.36 -3.51
C THR A 108 -3.03 -0.82 -4.15
N LEU A 109 -4.12 -0.86 -3.38
CA LEU A 109 -5.44 -1.25 -3.87
C LEU A 109 -6.00 -0.25 -4.88
N TYR A 110 -5.80 1.04 -4.65
CA TYR A 110 -6.20 2.07 -5.61
C TYR A 110 -5.44 1.90 -6.93
N TYR A 111 -4.13 1.64 -6.90
CA TYR A 111 -3.34 1.33 -8.09
C TYR A 111 -3.88 0.10 -8.82
N LEU A 112 -4.14 -1.00 -8.08
CA LEU A 112 -4.73 -2.20 -8.65
C LEU A 112 -6.06 -1.88 -9.35
N LYS A 113 -6.97 -1.15 -8.70
CA LYS A 113 -8.24 -0.73 -9.33
C LYS A 113 -8.00 -0.01 -10.66
N LYS A 114 -7.03 0.91 -10.72
CA LYS A 114 -6.81 1.78 -11.88
C LYS A 114 -6.04 1.14 -13.03
N LYS A 115 -5.09 0.25 -12.73
CA LYS A 115 -4.13 -0.26 -13.71
C LYS A 115 -4.19 -1.77 -13.90
N LEU A 116 -4.64 -2.51 -12.89
CA LEU A 116 -4.63 -3.98 -12.83
C LEU A 116 -5.91 -4.50 -12.18
N SER A 117 -7.09 -4.03 -12.62
CA SER A 117 -8.36 -4.27 -11.91
C SER A 117 -8.69 -5.75 -11.76
N TYR A 118 -8.25 -6.59 -12.71
CA TYR A 118 -8.36 -8.04 -12.66
C TYR A 118 -7.59 -8.69 -11.48
N CYS A 119 -6.61 -8.00 -10.90
CA CYS A 119 -5.89 -8.44 -9.70
C CYS A 119 -6.52 -7.98 -8.39
N LEU A 120 -7.57 -7.15 -8.45
CA LEU A 120 -8.21 -6.63 -7.25
C LEU A 120 -8.89 -7.75 -6.45
N ASP A 121 -9.43 -8.78 -7.09
CA ASP A 121 -10.13 -9.88 -6.38
C ASP A 121 -9.17 -10.88 -5.73
N HIS A 122 -7.96 -11.05 -6.30
CA HIS A 122 -6.93 -11.92 -5.73
C HIS A 122 -6.54 -11.53 -4.30
N ARG A 123 -6.75 -10.27 -3.90
CA ARG A 123 -6.51 -9.80 -2.52
C ARG A 123 -7.38 -10.48 -1.46
N PHE A 124 -8.49 -11.11 -1.87
CA PHE A 124 -9.44 -11.75 -0.96
C PHE A 124 -9.30 -13.27 -0.91
N THR A 125 -8.87 -13.86 -2.02
CA THR A 125 -8.95 -15.30 -2.25
C THR A 125 -7.59 -16.00 -2.20
N ASP A 126 -6.51 -15.30 -2.46
CA ASP A 126 -5.16 -15.87 -2.55
C ASP A 126 -4.39 -15.65 -1.25
N GLU A 127 -4.00 -16.73 -0.57
CA GLU A 127 -3.29 -16.67 0.71
C GLU A 127 -1.95 -15.94 0.63
N ILE A 128 -1.29 -15.94 -0.52
CA ILE A 128 0.00 -15.28 -0.77
C ILE A 128 -0.20 -13.79 -1.05
N CYS A 129 -1.29 -13.42 -1.73
CA CYS A 129 -1.60 -12.03 -2.07
C CYS A 129 -2.53 -11.31 -1.08
N LYS A 130 -3.06 -12.02 -0.06
CA LYS A 130 -4.06 -11.48 0.87
C LYS A 130 -3.58 -10.26 1.64
N ILE A 131 -4.47 -9.29 1.88
CA ILE A 131 -4.22 -8.19 2.83
C ILE A 131 -4.08 -8.77 4.25
N ASN A 132 -3.12 -8.27 5.03
CA ASN A 132 -3.09 -8.58 6.45
C ASN A 132 -4.36 -8.04 7.12
N LYS A 133 -5.11 -8.88 7.82
CA LYS A 133 -6.36 -8.49 8.49
C LYS A 133 -6.16 -7.29 9.41
N ASP A 134 -5.01 -7.19 10.05
CA ASP A 134 -4.69 -6.09 10.95
C ASP A 134 -4.60 -4.74 10.21
N TYR A 135 -4.28 -4.75 8.92
CA TYR A 135 -4.22 -3.54 8.08
C TYR A 135 -5.56 -3.20 7.46
N GLU A 136 -6.52 -4.13 7.38
CA GLU A 136 -7.80 -3.94 6.70
C GLU A 136 -8.61 -2.79 7.32
N ILE A 137 -8.63 -2.68 8.65
CA ILE A 137 -9.30 -1.59 9.35
C ILE A 137 -8.67 -0.23 9.04
N TYR A 138 -7.33 -0.14 9.03
CA TYR A 138 -6.61 1.09 8.71
C TYR A 138 -6.76 1.45 7.23
N THR A 139 -6.71 0.45 6.35
CA THR A 139 -6.92 0.61 4.90
C THR A 139 -8.32 1.16 4.61
N THR A 140 -9.34 0.63 5.30
CA THR A 140 -10.73 1.12 5.23
C THR A 140 -10.84 2.56 5.72
N PHE A 141 -10.18 2.89 6.83
CA PHE A 141 -10.10 4.25 7.35
C PHE A 141 -9.54 5.22 6.31
N TRP A 142 -8.41 4.88 5.72
CA TRP A 142 -7.76 5.71 4.72
C TRP A 142 -8.58 5.91 3.47
N GLY A 143 -9.24 4.86 3.01
CA GLY A 143 -10.11 4.98 1.87
C GLY A 143 -11.32 5.89 2.15
N ASN A 144 -11.95 5.79 3.32
CA ASN A 144 -13.03 6.70 3.69
C ASN A 144 -12.53 8.15 3.78
N LEU A 145 -11.33 8.35 4.31
CA LEU A 145 -10.73 9.68 4.33
C LEU A 145 -10.44 10.18 2.90
N ALA A 146 -10.01 9.32 1.98
CA ALA A 146 -9.80 9.69 0.57
C ALA A 146 -11.08 10.16 -0.13
N LEU A 147 -12.26 9.61 0.23
CA LEU A 147 -13.55 10.11 -0.28
C LEU A 147 -13.84 11.55 0.16
N VAL A 148 -13.31 11.95 1.31
CA VAL A 148 -13.52 13.29 1.89
C VAL A 148 -12.48 14.28 1.39
N VAL A 149 -11.19 13.95 1.51
CA VAL A 149 -10.10 14.89 1.23
C VAL A 149 -9.60 14.79 -0.20
N GLY A 150 -9.97 13.74 -0.93
CA GLY A 150 -9.48 13.45 -2.27
C GLY A 150 -8.18 12.64 -2.25
N ILE A 151 -8.05 11.71 -3.20
CA ILE A 151 -6.91 10.79 -3.30
C ILE A 151 -5.56 11.53 -3.44
N ASN A 152 -5.52 12.65 -4.18
CA ASN A 152 -4.31 13.42 -4.40
C ASN A 152 -3.82 14.13 -3.14
N ASN A 153 -4.73 14.72 -2.36
CA ASN A 153 -4.37 15.34 -1.08
C ASN A 153 -3.90 14.28 -0.07
N LEU A 154 -4.50 13.08 -0.11
CA LEU A 154 -4.05 11.99 0.72
C LEU A 154 -2.66 11.47 0.29
N TRP A 155 -2.39 11.42 -1.01
CA TRP A 155 -1.06 11.10 -1.53
C TRP A 155 -0.02 12.14 -1.13
N ASP A 156 -0.35 13.42 -1.25
CA ASP A 156 0.51 14.51 -0.78
C ASP A 156 0.82 14.38 0.72
N TYR A 157 -0.14 13.90 1.51
CA TYR A 157 0.10 13.65 2.93
C TYR A 157 1.11 12.51 3.10
N TYR A 158 0.93 11.43 2.35
CA TYR A 158 1.85 10.31 2.38
C TYR A 158 3.29 10.70 2.05
N VAL A 159 3.50 11.51 1.00
CA VAL A 159 4.83 11.86 0.50
C VAL A 159 5.45 13.10 1.13
N ARG A 160 4.65 14.05 1.62
CA ARG A 160 5.11 15.35 2.14
C ARG A 160 4.61 15.66 3.54
N GLY A 161 3.69 14.88 4.10
CA GLY A 161 3.02 15.17 5.36
C GLY A 161 2.05 16.36 5.26
N GLU A 162 1.58 16.68 4.05
CA GLU A 162 0.67 17.79 3.77
C GLU A 162 -0.56 17.35 2.97
N PRO A 163 -1.77 17.84 3.26
CA PRO A 163 -2.09 18.72 4.38
C PRO A 163 -1.94 17.98 5.72
N ASN A 164 -1.67 18.71 6.80
CA ASN A 164 -1.54 18.10 8.12
C ASN A 164 -2.90 17.53 8.57
N ILE A 165 -3.06 16.21 8.38
CA ILE A 165 -4.25 15.46 8.82
C ILE A 165 -4.02 14.78 10.18
N ASP A 166 -2.90 15.03 10.87
CA ASP A 166 -2.53 14.35 12.12
C ASP A 166 -3.58 14.53 13.23
N ASP A 167 -4.32 15.65 13.23
CA ASP A 167 -5.38 15.91 14.19
C ASP A 167 -6.58 14.94 14.06
N LEU A 168 -6.79 14.37 12.87
CA LEU A 168 -7.76 13.29 12.65
C LEU A 168 -7.24 11.95 13.20
N ILE A 169 -5.93 11.79 13.28
CA ILE A 169 -5.22 10.52 13.45
C ILE A 169 -4.78 10.31 14.91
N LYS A 170 -4.62 11.39 15.68
CA LYS A 170 -4.07 11.40 17.05
C LYS A 170 -4.78 10.48 18.06
N ASN A 171 -6.02 10.07 17.81
CA ASN A 171 -6.80 9.25 18.72
C ASN A 171 -7.42 8.09 17.95
N ASP A 172 -7.05 6.85 18.30
CA ASP A 172 -7.74 5.57 18.01
C ASP A 172 -8.57 5.49 16.71
N VAL A 173 -8.26 4.55 15.81
CA VAL A 173 -8.92 4.46 14.49
C VAL A 173 -10.46 4.45 14.56
N PHE A 174 -11.06 3.87 15.61
CA PHE A 174 -12.51 3.88 15.80
C PHE A 174 -13.05 5.26 16.22
N ILE A 175 -12.30 5.99 17.04
CA ILE A 175 -12.59 7.39 17.36
C ILE A 175 -12.44 8.25 16.11
N ALA A 176 -11.40 8.01 15.30
CA ALA A 176 -11.15 8.71 14.05
C ALA A 176 -12.29 8.50 13.05
N PHE A 177 -12.80 7.27 12.90
CA PHE A 177 -14.01 6.99 12.13
C PHE A 177 -15.20 7.82 12.61
N SER A 178 -15.51 7.79 13.91
CA SER A 178 -16.62 8.56 14.48
C SER A 178 -16.47 10.07 14.25
N LYS A 179 -15.25 10.59 14.32
CA LYS A 179 -14.94 11.99 14.01
C LYS A 179 -15.17 12.32 12.55
N ILE A 180 -14.71 11.46 11.62
CA ILE A 180 -14.94 11.63 10.17
C ILE A 180 -16.45 11.67 9.89
N GLU A 181 -17.21 10.71 10.41
CA GLU A 181 -18.66 10.67 10.23
C GLU A 181 -19.33 11.95 10.74
N LYS A 182 -18.93 12.43 11.92
CA LYS A 182 -19.49 13.64 12.52
C LYS A 182 -19.10 14.91 11.77
N MET A 183 -17.82 15.07 11.42
CA MET A 183 -17.28 16.27 10.78
C MET A 183 -17.82 16.43 9.35
N TYR A 184 -17.88 15.34 8.60
CA TYR A 184 -18.21 15.36 7.19
C TYR A 184 -19.63 14.87 6.88
N LYS A 185 -20.37 14.42 7.90
CA LYS A 185 -21.73 13.87 7.79
C LYS A 185 -21.82 12.73 6.78
N ILE A 186 -20.77 11.91 6.71
CA ILE A 186 -20.71 10.71 5.87
C ILE A 186 -20.89 9.46 6.72
N LYS A 187 -21.33 8.36 6.10
CA LYS A 187 -21.28 7.03 6.71
C LYS A 187 -19.97 6.37 6.34
N VAL A 188 -19.30 5.71 7.29
CA VAL A 188 -18.16 4.84 7.00
C VAL A 188 -18.64 3.67 6.15
N LYS A 189 -17.92 3.44 5.06
CA LYS A 189 -18.17 2.35 4.12
C LYS A 189 -17.08 1.30 4.23
N ASP A 190 -17.42 0.06 3.89
CA ASP A 190 -16.42 -1.00 3.76
C ASP A 190 -15.45 -0.70 2.62
N LEU A 191 -14.24 -1.26 2.71
CA LEU A 191 -13.17 -0.97 1.75
C LEU A 191 -13.55 -1.24 0.30
N VAL A 192 -14.40 -2.24 0.03
CA VAL A 192 -14.87 -2.55 -1.33
C VAL A 192 -15.70 -1.40 -1.92
N ASP A 193 -16.64 -0.87 -1.14
CA ASP A 193 -17.52 0.22 -1.56
C ASP A 193 -16.71 1.49 -1.80
N VAL A 194 -15.82 1.79 -0.86
CA VAL A 194 -14.91 2.93 -0.96
C VAL A 194 -14.06 2.87 -2.22
N ILE A 195 -13.38 1.73 -2.44
CA ILE A 195 -12.54 1.54 -3.62
C ILE A 195 -13.39 1.72 -4.87
N SER A 196 -14.62 1.22 -4.93
CA SER A 196 -15.53 1.36 -6.08
C SER A 196 -15.89 2.82 -6.40
N GLU A 197 -16.02 3.67 -5.39
CA GLU A 197 -16.40 5.08 -5.55
C GLU A 197 -15.26 6.02 -5.98
N LEU A 198 -14.00 5.64 -5.76
CA LEU A 198 -12.84 6.46 -6.15
C LEU A 198 -12.65 6.42 -7.68
N GLN A 199 -13.16 7.44 -8.38
CA GLN A 199 -13.12 7.62 -9.85
C GLN A 199 -11.75 7.93 -10.41
#